data_AF-A0A9D2Q035-F1
#
_entry.id   AF-A0A9D2Q035-F1
#
_cell.length_a   1.000
_cell.length_b   1.000
_cell.length_c   1.000
_cell.angle_alpha   90.00
_cell.angle_beta   90.00
_cell.angle_gamma   90.00
#
_symmetry.space_group_name_H-M   'P 1'
#
loop_
_entity.id
_entity.type
_entity.pdbx_description
1 polymer ?
#
loop_
_entity_poly.entity_id
_entity_poly.type
_entity_poly.pdbx_seq_one_letter_code
_entity_poly.pdbx_strand_id
1 'polypeptide(L)'
;MSSSLYRLGRLMATLRWKAVGAWIALLVVVGGLAVGLGGTFTSDIEIPGTEGQRGIDALANRFPEMGGTSGQVVLVAADGTTVDQHEDEIDELMERIAEVDGVEVATSPFDDVSPGTRTDDDGAIIAQFQMTGQTGTFPESSVEEITELVDEASTPGLEAHLGGQVLQSAEVPFGAGEVFGIIAA
;
A
#
# COMPACT_ATOMS: atom_id res chain seq x y z
N MET A 1 -39.05 30.51 20.21
CA MET A 1 -37.88 29.84 19.61
C MET A 1 -38.07 28.32 19.73
N SER A 2 -38.16 27.68 18.57
CA SER A 2 -38.26 26.24 18.25
C SER A 2 -39.02 25.26 19.18
N SER A 3 -40.30 25.54 19.48
CA SER A 3 -41.20 24.55 20.11
C SER A 3 -41.30 23.24 19.32
N SER A 4 -41.10 23.29 18.00
CA SER A 4 -41.06 22.14 17.11
C SER A 4 -39.87 21.22 17.37
N LEU A 5 -38.66 21.77 17.55
CA LEU A 5 -37.46 20.96 17.86
C LEU A 5 -37.55 20.34 19.26
N TYR A 6 -38.09 21.07 20.23
CA TYR A 6 -38.33 20.54 21.58
C TYR A 6 -39.33 19.37 21.57
N ARG A 7 -40.40 19.47 20.78
CA ARG A 7 -41.37 18.38 20.61
C ARG A 7 -40.73 17.16 19.94
N LEU A 8 -39.89 17.39 18.92
CA LEU A 8 -39.22 16.34 18.15
C LEU A 8 -38.19 15.60 19.02
N GLY A 9 -37.36 16.34 19.77
CA GLY A 9 -36.42 15.78 20.74
C GLY A 9 -37.11 15.05 21.88
N ARG A 10 -38.23 15.57 22.40
CA ARG A 10 -39.03 14.87 23.41
C ARG A 10 -39.63 13.57 22.87
N LEU A 11 -40.10 13.56 21.61
CA LEU A 11 -40.64 12.37 20.97
C LEU A 11 -39.56 11.29 20.80
N MET A 12 -38.38 11.69 20.33
CA MET A 12 -37.21 10.81 20.22
C MET A 12 -36.78 10.25 21.58
N ALA A 13 -36.80 11.05 22.64
CA ALA A 13 -36.49 10.60 24.01
C ALA A 13 -37.54 9.61 24.55
N THR A 14 -38.84 9.85 24.29
CA THR A 14 -39.91 8.92 24.71
C THR A 14 -39.89 7.60 23.94
N LEU A 15 -39.42 7.63 22.69
CA LEU A 15 -39.31 6.48 21.80
C LEU A 15 -37.85 6.06 21.58
N ARG A 16 -37.01 6.22 22.61
CA ARG A 16 -35.56 6.00 22.56
C ARG A 16 -35.14 4.73 21.81
N TRP A 17 -35.78 3.60 22.07
CA TRP A 17 -35.47 2.33 21.39
C TRP A 17 -35.84 2.31 19.91
N LYS A 18 -36.93 2.99 19.50
CA LYS A 18 -37.28 3.12 18.08
C LYS A 18 -36.35 4.09 17.36
N ALA A 19 -35.94 5.16 18.04
CA ALA A 19 -34.97 6.11 17.49
C ALA A 19 -33.60 5.43 17.27
N VAL A 20 -33.11 4.67 18.24
CA VAL A 20 -31.87 3.87 18.11
C VAL A 20 -32.02 2.82 17.01
N GLY A 21 -33.12 2.06 17.00
CA GLY A 21 -33.36 1.06 15.95
C GLY A 21 -33.45 1.66 14.55
N ALA A 22 -34.05 2.84 14.40
CA ALA A 22 -34.12 3.55 13.12
C ALA A 22 -32.73 4.01 12.66
N TRP A 23 -31.87 4.50 13.57
CA TRP A 23 -30.49 4.85 13.24
C TRP A 23 -29.63 3.65 12.87
N ILE A 24 -29.75 2.54 13.61
CA ILE A 24 -29.05 1.29 13.27
C ILE A 24 -29.51 0.79 11.89
N ALA A 25 -30.82 0.77 11.64
CA ALA A 25 -31.34 0.37 10.33
C ALA A 25 -30.84 1.29 9.21
N LEU A 26 -30.79 2.60 9.45
CA LEU A 26 -30.24 3.56 8.49
C LEU A 26 -28.76 3.29 8.21
N LEU A 27 -27.94 3.06 9.25
CA LEU A 27 -26.52 2.74 9.10
C LEU A 27 -26.30 1.43 8.34
N VAL A 28 -27.09 0.40 8.62
CA VAL A 28 -27.04 -0.88 7.89
C VAL A 28 -27.39 -0.68 6.41
N VAL A 29 -28.42 0.12 6.10
CA VAL A 29 -28.80 0.42 4.71
C VAL A 29 -27.70 1.21 4.00
N VAL A 30 -27.16 2.25 4.63
CA VAL A 30 -26.09 3.07 4.05
C VAL A 30 -24.80 2.27 3.86
N GLY A 31 -24.38 1.50 4.87
CA GLY A 31 -23.20 0.65 4.80
C GLY A 31 -23.35 -0.45 3.74
N GLY A 32 -24.52 -1.10 3.68
CA GLY A 32 -24.81 -2.10 2.66
C GLY A 32 -24.80 -1.52 1.24
N LEU A 33 -25.32 -0.31 1.05
CA LEU A 33 -25.22 0.41 -0.22
C LEU A 33 -23.77 0.76 -0.57
N ALA A 34 -22.98 1.22 0.40
CA ALA A 34 -21.57 1.58 0.16
C ALA A 34 -20.74 0.38 -0.33
N VAL A 35 -20.91 -0.78 0.31
CA VAL A 35 -20.26 -2.04 -0.12
C VAL A 35 -20.78 -2.50 -1.48
N GLY A 36 -22.10 -2.48 -1.69
CA GLY A 36 -22.70 -2.95 -2.95
C GLY A 36 -22.39 -2.07 -4.16
N LEU A 37 -22.05 -0.80 -3.94
CA LEU A 37 -21.65 0.15 -4.99
C LEU A 37 -20.14 0.15 -5.26
N GLY A 38 -19.34 -0.62 -4.51
CA GLY A 38 -17.91 -0.82 -4.79
C GLY A 38 -17.04 0.43 -4.59
N GLY A 39 -17.41 1.32 -3.67
CA GLY A 39 -16.57 2.48 -3.35
C GLY A 39 -15.31 2.05 -2.60
N THR A 40 -14.15 2.12 -3.26
CA THR A 40 -12.86 2.04 -2.59
C THR A 40 -12.54 3.39 -1.96
N PHE A 41 -12.05 3.39 -0.72
CA PHE A 41 -11.53 4.60 -0.10
C PHE A 41 -10.13 4.85 -0.65
N THR A 42 -10.04 5.57 -1.78
CA THR A 42 -8.75 6.05 -2.28
C THR A 42 -8.43 7.43 -1.69
N SER A 43 -7.15 7.68 -1.40
CA SER A 43 -6.65 9.02 -1.05
C SER A 43 -6.41 9.90 -2.28
N ASP A 44 -6.78 9.43 -3.47
CA ASP A 44 -6.69 10.19 -4.72
C ASP A 44 -7.74 11.28 -4.79
N ILE A 45 -7.27 12.53 -4.80
CA ILE A 45 -8.10 13.69 -5.11
C ILE A 45 -7.94 14.01 -6.60
N GLU A 46 -8.77 13.37 -7.43
CA GLU A 46 -8.86 13.70 -8.85
C GLU A 46 -9.84 14.87 -9.07
N ILE A 47 -9.39 15.91 -9.77
CA ILE A 47 -10.26 17.03 -10.17
C ILE A 47 -10.33 17.06 -11.70
N PRO A 48 -11.26 16.29 -12.30
CA PRO A 48 -11.34 16.14 -13.75
C PRO A 48 -11.58 17.49 -14.45
N GLY A 49 -10.89 17.69 -15.57
CA GLY A 49 -11.03 18.88 -16.43
C GLY A 49 -10.07 20.03 -16.13
N THR A 50 -9.30 19.97 -15.04
CA THR A 50 -8.29 20.99 -14.71
C THR A 50 -7.01 20.81 -15.54
N GLU A 51 -6.28 21.92 -15.76
CA GLU A 51 -4.93 21.86 -16.39
C GLU A 51 -3.95 21.06 -15.53
N GLY A 52 -4.09 21.16 -14.20
CA GLY A 52 -3.28 20.39 -13.25
C GLY A 52 -3.48 18.88 -13.42
N GLN A 53 -4.74 18.43 -13.46
CA GLN A 53 -5.05 17.01 -13.68
C GLN A 53 -4.51 16.54 -15.03
N ARG A 54 -4.70 17.31 -16.12
CA ARG A 54 -4.17 16.96 -17.44
C ARG A 54 -2.63 16.84 -17.47
N GLY A 55 -1.93 17.63 -16.66
CA GLY A 55 -0.48 17.52 -16.49
C GLY A 55 -0.08 16.22 -15.79
N ILE A 56 -0.78 15.86 -14.71
CA ILE A 56 -0.59 14.60 -13.99
C ILE A 56 -0.91 13.39 -14.90
N ASP A 57 -2.03 13.44 -15.63
CA ASP A 57 -2.43 12.38 -16.56
C ASP A 57 -1.37 12.20 -17.66
N ALA A 58 -0.81 13.30 -18.19
CA ALA A 58 0.23 13.25 -19.20
C ALA A 58 1.54 12.67 -18.65
N LEU A 59 1.88 12.97 -17.40
CA LEU A 59 3.05 12.41 -16.72
C LEU A 59 2.86 10.90 -16.49
N ALA A 60 1.72 10.47 -15.94
CA ALA A 60 1.39 9.06 -15.73
C ALA A 60 1.39 8.25 -17.04
N ASN A 61 0.89 8.83 -18.14
CA ASN A 61 0.92 8.16 -19.45
C ASN A 61 2.31 8.09 -20.08
N ARG A 62 3.24 8.98 -19.72
CA ARG A 62 4.58 9.07 -20.34
C ARG A 62 5.68 8.46 -19.50
N PHE A 63 5.50 8.44 -18.20
CA PHE A 63 6.40 7.88 -17.20
C PHE A 63 5.56 7.09 -16.19
N PRO A 64 4.91 5.99 -16.62
CA PRO A 64 4.08 5.19 -15.72
C PRO A 64 4.92 4.68 -14.54
N GLU A 65 6.18 4.36 -14.79
CA GLU A 65 7.22 4.00 -13.82
C GLU A 65 7.49 5.06 -12.72
N MET A 66 7.10 6.33 -12.89
CA MET A 66 7.30 7.39 -11.89
C MET A 66 6.09 7.60 -10.96
N GLY A 67 4.96 6.93 -11.22
CA GLY A 67 3.70 7.15 -10.51
C GLY A 67 3.33 6.06 -9.49
N GLY A 68 4.08 4.98 -9.43
CA GLY A 68 3.74 3.82 -8.59
C GLY A 68 4.27 3.89 -7.15
N THR A 69 3.98 2.85 -6.38
CA THR A 69 4.59 2.61 -5.05
C THR A 69 5.98 1.98 -5.16
N SER A 70 6.99 2.66 -4.62
CA SER A 70 8.38 2.18 -4.62
C SER A 70 8.62 1.12 -3.55
N GLY A 71 9.25 0.00 -3.92
CA GLY A 71 9.81 -0.99 -3.01
C GLY A 71 11.34 -0.98 -3.03
N GLN A 72 11.96 -1.41 -1.93
CA GLN A 72 13.41 -1.48 -1.78
C GLN A 72 13.80 -2.84 -1.24
N VAL A 73 14.87 -3.43 -1.77
CA VAL A 73 15.51 -4.61 -1.19
C VAL A 73 16.90 -4.20 -0.73
N VAL A 74 17.15 -4.30 0.57
CA VAL A 74 18.46 -4.02 1.17
C VAL A 74 19.21 -5.34 1.27
N LEU A 75 20.35 -5.41 0.60
CA LEU A 75 21.19 -6.59 0.51
C LEU A 75 22.50 -6.30 1.23
N VAL A 76 22.88 -7.15 2.18
CA VAL A 76 24.06 -6.99 3.03
C VAL A 76 24.92 -8.25 2.93
N ALA A 77 26.14 -8.10 2.45
CA ALA A 77 27.11 -9.18 2.37
C ALA A 77 27.71 -9.46 3.76
N ALA A 78 27.78 -10.74 4.14
CA ALA A 78 28.34 -11.16 5.42
C ALA A 78 29.88 -11.29 5.37
N ASP A 79 30.52 -11.33 6.53
CA ASP A 79 31.92 -11.75 6.71
C ASP A 79 32.98 -11.01 5.88
N GLY A 80 32.77 -9.71 5.63
CA GLY A 80 33.74 -8.87 4.89
C GLY A 80 33.87 -9.23 3.41
N THR A 81 32.88 -9.96 2.87
CA THR A 81 32.67 -10.12 1.44
C THR A 81 31.97 -8.89 0.87
N THR A 82 31.82 -8.83 -0.46
CA THR A 82 31.18 -7.71 -1.16
C THR A 82 29.95 -8.20 -1.90
N VAL A 83 29.00 -7.31 -2.12
CA VAL A 83 27.77 -7.61 -2.87
C VAL A 83 28.05 -8.05 -4.31
N ASP A 84 29.17 -7.65 -4.92
CA ASP A 84 29.57 -8.09 -6.27
C ASP A 84 29.87 -9.60 -6.34
N GLN A 85 30.23 -10.23 -5.21
CA GLN A 85 30.43 -11.68 -5.16
C GLN A 85 29.11 -12.46 -5.22
N HIS A 86 27.99 -11.75 -5.02
CA HIS A 86 26.63 -12.26 -5.04
C HIS A 86 25.80 -11.63 -6.17
N GLU A 87 26.45 -11.05 -7.19
CA GLU A 87 25.78 -10.37 -8.31
C GLU A 87 24.75 -11.26 -8.99
N ASP A 88 25.12 -12.50 -9.35
CA ASP A 88 24.20 -13.47 -9.98
C ASP A 88 22.98 -13.78 -9.09
N GLU A 89 23.17 -13.92 -7.77
CA GLU A 89 22.09 -14.22 -6.81
C GLU A 89 21.13 -13.04 -6.65
N ILE A 90 21.68 -11.82 -6.64
CA ILE A 90 20.92 -10.57 -6.53
C ILE A 90 20.12 -10.30 -7.81
N ASP A 91 20.73 -10.54 -8.98
CA ASP A 91 20.05 -10.38 -10.27
C ASP A 91 18.92 -11.39 -10.42
N GLU A 92 19.15 -12.66 -10.05
CA GLU A 92 18.09 -13.68 -10.05
C GLU A 92 16.92 -13.29 -9.11
N LEU A 93 17.22 -12.75 -7.92
CA LEU A 93 16.18 -12.23 -7.03
C LEU A 93 15.37 -11.11 -7.68
N MET A 94 16.04 -10.13 -8.31
CA MET A 94 15.37 -9.00 -8.95
C MET A 94 14.55 -9.42 -10.17
N GLU A 95 15.02 -10.40 -10.94
CA GLU A 95 14.25 -11.02 -12.04
C GLU A 95 12.99 -11.70 -11.51
N ARG A 96 13.09 -12.49 -10.43
CA ARG A 96 11.93 -13.13 -9.79
C ARG A 96 10.93 -12.10 -9.27
N ILE A 97 11.40 -11.00 -8.67
CA ILE A 97 10.55 -9.89 -8.23
C ILE A 97 9.84 -9.24 -9.43
N ALA A 98 10.51 -9.10 -10.59
CA ALA A 98 9.91 -8.54 -11.80
C ALA A 98 8.74 -9.37 -12.34
N GLU A 99 8.69 -10.67 -12.03
CA GLU A 99 7.63 -11.58 -12.47
C GLU A 99 6.39 -11.57 -11.56
N VAL A 100 6.48 -10.97 -10.36
CA VAL A 100 5.36 -10.90 -9.42
C VAL A 100 4.25 -9.99 -9.97
N ASP A 101 3.00 -10.45 -9.85
CA ASP A 101 1.83 -9.68 -10.29
C ASP A 101 1.77 -8.31 -9.59
N GLY A 102 1.63 -7.25 -10.37
CA GLY A 102 1.61 -5.88 -9.85
C GLY A 102 2.98 -5.23 -9.69
N VAL A 103 4.09 -5.89 -10.04
CA VAL A 103 5.39 -5.23 -10.23
C VAL A 103 5.47 -4.66 -11.64
N GLU A 104 5.76 -3.38 -11.77
CA GLU A 104 5.90 -2.69 -13.07
C GLU A 104 7.34 -2.69 -13.57
N VAL A 105 8.30 -2.46 -12.68
CA VAL A 105 9.73 -2.56 -12.99
C VAL A 105 10.51 -3.00 -11.77
N ALA A 106 11.43 -3.94 -11.96
CA ALA A 106 12.46 -4.31 -11.00
C ALA A 106 13.76 -4.47 -11.79
N THR A 107 14.73 -3.59 -11.52
CA THR A 107 15.98 -3.53 -12.28
C THR A 107 17.12 -4.09 -11.44
N SER A 108 18.10 -4.73 -12.07
CA SER A 108 19.37 -5.07 -11.42
C SER A 108 19.99 -3.83 -10.78
N PRO A 109 20.46 -3.92 -9.52
CA PRO A 109 21.17 -2.82 -8.88
C PRO A 109 22.61 -2.64 -9.42
N PHE A 110 23.07 -3.51 -10.32
CA PHE A 110 24.39 -3.43 -10.95
C PHE A 110 24.36 -2.80 -12.35
N ASP A 111 23.17 -2.44 -12.85
CA ASP A 111 23.01 -1.83 -14.17
C ASP A 111 23.65 -0.43 -14.26
N ASP A 112 24.30 -0.13 -15.40
CA ASP A 112 24.99 1.15 -15.66
C ASP A 112 24.04 2.36 -15.73
N VAL A 113 22.77 2.14 -16.10
CA VAL A 113 21.77 3.19 -16.35
C VAL A 113 21.08 3.59 -15.05
N SER A 114 20.81 2.63 -14.17
CA SER A 114 20.14 2.86 -12.88
C SER A 114 20.78 2.03 -11.76
N PRO A 115 22.03 2.33 -11.39
CA PRO A 115 22.73 1.58 -10.36
C PRO A 115 22.06 1.74 -9.00
N GLY A 116 22.09 0.67 -8.21
CA GLY A 116 21.69 0.66 -6.82
C GLY A 116 22.58 1.55 -5.95
N THR A 117 22.05 1.95 -4.80
CA THR A 117 22.84 2.70 -3.82
C THR A 117 23.66 1.74 -2.98
N ARG A 118 24.98 1.89 -2.96
CA ARG A 118 25.91 0.99 -2.26
C ARG A 118 26.77 1.71 -1.23
N THR A 119 27.31 0.96 -0.28
CA THR A 119 28.26 1.49 0.71
C THR A 119 29.65 1.67 0.11
N ASP A 120 30.49 2.53 0.71
CA ASP A 120 31.85 2.81 0.21
C ASP A 120 32.76 1.56 0.17
N ASP A 121 32.44 0.54 0.96
CA ASP A 121 33.15 -0.72 1.10
C ASP A 121 32.50 -1.88 0.35
N ASP A 122 31.44 -1.63 -0.43
CA ASP A 122 30.68 -2.64 -1.19
C ASP A 122 30.09 -3.76 -0.33
N GLY A 123 29.95 -3.55 0.98
CA GLY A 123 29.35 -4.50 1.92
C GLY A 123 27.83 -4.53 1.87
N ALA A 124 27.18 -3.49 1.34
CA ALA A 124 25.73 -3.47 1.15
C ALA A 124 25.30 -2.69 -0.09
N ILE A 125 24.16 -3.09 -0.66
CA ILE A 125 23.51 -2.43 -1.80
C ILE A 125 22.00 -2.39 -1.63
N ILE A 126 21.38 -1.31 -2.08
CA ILE A 126 19.94 -1.14 -2.11
C ILE A 126 19.49 -1.30 -3.57
N ALA A 127 18.72 -2.34 -3.83
CA ALA A 127 18.00 -2.54 -5.08
C ALA A 127 16.60 -1.92 -4.98
N GLN A 128 16.11 -1.34 -6.07
CA GLN A 128 14.80 -0.70 -6.10
C GLN A 128 13.89 -1.38 -7.14
N PHE A 129 12.62 -1.49 -6.77
CA PHE A 129 11.56 -1.91 -7.68
C PHE A 129 10.34 -1.01 -7.51
N GLN A 130 9.42 -1.09 -8.45
CA GLN A 130 8.26 -0.23 -8.56
C GLN A 130 7.02 -1.08 -8.78
N MET A 131 6.02 -0.92 -7.93
CA MET A 131 4.72 -1.53 -8.13
C MET A 131 3.85 -0.70 -9.09
N THR A 132 2.96 -1.38 -9.80
CA THR A 132 1.92 -0.78 -10.63
C THR A 132 0.92 -0.08 -9.71
N GLY A 133 0.75 1.24 -9.89
CA GLY A 133 -0.19 2.02 -9.10
C GLY A 133 0.26 2.32 -7.66
N GLN A 134 -0.66 2.87 -6.88
CA GLN A 134 -0.39 3.38 -5.53
C GLN A 134 -0.64 2.34 -4.44
N THR A 135 -0.16 2.62 -3.22
CA THR A 135 -0.28 1.71 -2.08
C THR A 135 -1.75 1.39 -1.81
N GLY A 136 -2.07 0.09 -1.71
CA GLY A 136 -3.44 -0.41 -1.52
C GLY A 136 -4.21 -0.66 -2.82
N THR A 137 -3.60 -0.44 -4.00
CA THR A 137 -4.24 -0.74 -5.31
C THR A 137 -3.79 -2.07 -5.93
N PHE A 138 -2.64 -2.60 -5.49
CA PHE A 138 -2.13 -3.92 -5.86
C PHE A 138 -2.55 -4.99 -4.83
N PRO A 139 -2.62 -6.28 -5.21
CA PRO A 139 -2.98 -7.36 -4.30
C PRO A 139 -2.03 -7.47 -3.09
N GLU A 140 -2.57 -7.72 -1.89
CA GLU A 140 -1.75 -8.01 -0.69
C GLU A 140 -0.85 -9.24 -0.91
N SER A 141 -1.31 -10.22 -1.68
CA SER A 141 -0.54 -11.43 -2.02
C SER A 141 0.76 -11.11 -2.77
N SER A 142 0.81 -10.03 -3.54
CA SER A 142 2.01 -9.63 -4.26
C SER A 142 3.12 -9.20 -3.28
N VAL A 143 2.76 -8.49 -2.21
CA VAL A 143 3.72 -8.06 -1.18
C VAL A 143 4.21 -9.25 -0.38
N GLU A 144 3.30 -10.19 -0.07
CA GLU A 144 3.63 -11.43 0.64
C GLU A 144 4.57 -12.32 -0.19
N GLU A 145 4.30 -12.47 -1.49
CA GLU A 145 5.17 -13.18 -2.43
C GLU A 145 6.56 -12.53 -2.52
N ILE A 146 6.64 -11.20 -2.69
CA ILE A 146 7.94 -10.50 -2.70
C ILE A 146 8.69 -10.69 -1.38
N THR A 147 7.98 -10.66 -0.24
CA THR A 147 8.60 -10.91 1.07
C THR A 147 9.18 -12.32 1.14
N GLU A 148 8.46 -13.33 0.66
CA GLU A 148 8.94 -14.72 0.62
C GLU A 148 10.16 -14.88 -0.31
N LEU A 149 10.17 -14.22 -1.47
CA LEU A 149 11.32 -14.21 -2.39
C LEU A 149 12.57 -13.61 -1.72
N VAL A 150 12.41 -12.47 -1.03
CA VAL A 150 13.50 -11.79 -0.33
C VAL A 150 14.01 -12.64 0.85
N ASP A 151 13.11 -13.26 1.61
CA ASP A 151 13.49 -14.15 2.72
C ASP A 151 14.21 -15.41 2.21
N GLU A 152 13.79 -15.98 1.06
CA GLU A 152 14.45 -17.13 0.43
C GLU A 152 15.85 -16.80 -0.08
N ALA A 153 16.05 -15.58 -0.60
CA ALA A 153 17.35 -15.10 -1.05
C ALA A 153 18.34 -14.84 0.10
N SER A 154 17.88 -14.81 1.36
CA SER A 154 18.77 -14.68 2.51
C SER A 154 19.56 -15.96 2.76
N THR A 155 20.86 -15.89 2.54
CA THR A 155 21.82 -16.98 2.78
C THR A 155 22.76 -16.62 3.95
N PRO A 156 23.57 -17.56 4.47
CA PRO A 156 24.59 -17.22 5.46
C PRO A 156 25.62 -16.19 4.97
N GLY A 157 25.76 -16.00 3.66
CA GLY A 157 26.69 -15.05 3.04
C GLY A 157 26.06 -13.72 2.61
N LEU A 158 24.73 -13.67 2.49
CA LEU A 158 23.98 -12.52 1.99
C LEU A 158 22.67 -12.39 2.75
N GLU A 159 22.50 -11.33 3.52
CA GLU A 159 21.26 -11.02 4.22
C GLU A 159 20.41 -10.06 3.36
N ALA A 160 19.15 -10.40 3.13
CA ALA A 160 18.24 -9.60 2.32
C ALA A 160 17.04 -9.12 3.15
N HIS A 161 16.65 -7.86 2.97
CA HIS A 161 15.53 -7.27 3.69
C HIS A 161 14.64 -6.44 2.77
N LEU A 162 13.32 -6.67 2.86
CA LEU A 162 12.34 -5.86 2.16
C LEU A 162 12.11 -4.53 2.91
N GLY A 163 11.97 -3.45 2.14
CA GLY A 163 11.80 -2.08 2.60
C GLY A 163 11.00 -1.23 1.63
N GLY A 164 10.93 0.08 1.90
CA GLY A 164 10.27 1.06 1.03
C GLY A 164 8.80 1.33 1.36
N GLN A 165 8.10 1.96 0.42
CA GLN A 165 6.69 2.37 0.58
C GLN A 165 5.72 1.20 0.46
N VAL A 166 6.15 0.10 -0.18
CA VAL A 166 5.35 -1.13 -0.32
C VAL A 166 4.96 -1.75 1.03
N LEU A 167 5.80 -1.55 2.07
CA LEU A 167 5.52 -1.98 3.44
C LEU A 167 4.74 -0.94 4.27
N GLN A 168 4.57 0.27 3.75
CA GLN A 168 3.84 1.33 4.44
C GLN A 168 2.35 1.17 4.16
N SER A 169 1.70 0.15 4.73
CA SER A 169 0.25 0.02 4.65
C SER A 169 -0.40 1.23 5.32
N ALA A 170 -1.01 2.10 4.51
CA ALA A 170 -1.81 3.24 4.95
C ALA A 170 -3.24 2.82 5.35
N GLU A 171 -3.52 1.53 5.44
CA GLU A 171 -4.78 1.03 5.94
C GLU A 171 -4.73 1.02 7.47
N VAL A 172 -5.33 2.04 8.08
CA VAL A 172 -5.89 1.86 9.42
C VAL A 172 -6.86 0.69 9.28
N PRO A 173 -6.61 -0.47 9.89
CA PRO A 173 -7.50 -1.60 9.72
C PRO A 173 -8.82 -1.26 10.39
N PHE A 174 -9.82 -0.87 9.58
CA PHE A 174 -11.23 -0.84 9.98
C PHE A 174 -11.70 -2.30 10.12
N GLY A 175 -11.19 -2.97 11.16
CA GLY A 175 -11.41 -4.39 11.42
C GLY A 175 -12.57 -4.62 12.39
N ALA A 176 -12.96 -5.89 12.58
CA ALA A 176 -14.00 -6.27 13.54
C ALA A 176 -13.80 -5.69 14.95
N GLY A 177 -12.56 -5.35 15.33
CA GLY A 177 -12.21 -4.65 16.57
C GLY A 177 -12.93 -3.32 16.77
N GLU A 178 -13.22 -2.57 15.70
CA GLU A 178 -13.99 -1.33 15.79
C GLU A 178 -15.47 -1.58 16.04
N VAL A 179 -16.04 -2.64 15.46
CA VAL A 179 -17.42 -3.06 15.75
C VAL A 179 -17.54 -3.42 17.24
N PHE A 180 -16.55 -4.13 17.78
CA PHE A 180 -16.50 -4.39 19.23
C PHE A 180 -16.30 -3.11 20.04
N GLY A 181 -15.48 -2.17 19.58
CA GLY A 181 -15.31 -0.86 20.20
C GLY A 181 -16.61 -0.07 20.27
N ILE A 182 -17.40 -0.06 19.19
CA ILE A 182 -18.73 0.58 19.15
C ILE A 182 -19.73 -0.13 20.07
N ILE A 183 -19.68 -1.46 20.16
CA ILE A 183 -20.56 -2.24 21.06
C ILE A 183 -20.19 -2.03 22.53
N ALA A 184 -18.91 -1.82 22.84
CA ALA A 184 -18.41 -1.64 24.20
C ALA A 184 -18.47 -0.20 24.72
N ALA A 185 -18.52 0.80 23.82
CA ALA A 185 -18.54 2.23 24.14
C ALA A 185 -19.90 2.75 24.64
#